data_AF-A0A0H4CV14-F1
#
_entry.id   AF-A0A0H4CV14-F1
#
_cell.length_a   1.000
_cell.length_b   1.000
_cell.length_c   1.000
_cell.angle_alpha   90.00
_cell.angle_beta   90.00
_cell.angle_gamma   90.00
#
_symmetry.space_group_name_H-M   'P 1'
#
loop_
_entity.id
_entity.type
_entity.pdbx_description
1 polymer ?
#
loop_
_entity_poly.entity_id
_entity_poly.type
_entity_poly.pdbx_seq_one_letter_code
_entity_poly.pdbx_strand_id
1 'polypeptide(L)'
;ATFLWGQDQAPWTFSFAAPKVTPWVFDHAVQVKREDFDQLLLDEARSRGIAVHEETPVTDVDLSEPDRVFLTVRQGGESVTVESDFVIDAGGSGGPLARKLGVRQYDEFYRNFAVWSYFRLKDPFQGDLKGT
;
A
#
# COMPACT_ATOMS: atom_id res chain seq x y z
N ALA A 1 1.26 8.43 -17.52
CA ALA A 1 -0.09 7.82 -17.56
C ALA A 1 -0.93 8.54 -18.59
N THR A 2 -1.73 7.82 -19.36
CA THR A 2 -2.59 8.39 -20.41
C THR A 2 -4.06 8.30 -20.00
N PHE A 3 -4.80 9.37 -20.25
CA PHE A 3 -6.20 9.50 -19.87
C PHE A 3 -7.07 9.72 -21.11
N LEU A 4 -8.10 8.89 -21.25
CA LEU A 4 -9.25 9.13 -22.11
C LEU A 4 -10.38 9.60 -21.18
N TRP A 5 -10.53 10.91 -21.04
CA TRP A 5 -11.36 11.49 -19.98
C TRP A 5 -12.29 12.59 -20.51
N GLY A 6 -13.59 12.36 -20.40
CA GLY A 6 -14.64 13.18 -21.05
C GLY A 6 -15.07 12.58 -22.40
N GLN A 7 -16.34 12.76 -22.75
CA GLN A 7 -16.88 12.30 -24.04
C GLN A 7 -16.30 13.15 -25.18
N ASP A 8 -15.92 12.48 -26.27
CA ASP A 8 -15.38 13.09 -27.50
C ASP A 8 -14.18 14.04 -27.26
N GLN A 9 -13.41 13.81 -26.19
CA GLN A 9 -12.20 14.58 -25.90
C GLN A 9 -10.96 13.87 -26.44
N ALA A 10 -10.00 14.67 -26.92
CA ALA A 10 -8.71 14.15 -27.31
C ALA A 10 -7.99 13.51 -26.10
N PRO A 11 -7.28 12.38 -26.29
CA PRO A 11 -6.44 11.80 -25.25
C PRO A 11 -5.40 12.81 -24.75
N TRP A 12 -5.07 12.75 -23.46
CA TRP A 12 -3.93 13.49 -22.93
C TRP A 12 -3.06 12.60 -22.06
N THR A 13 -1.78 12.93 -21.98
CA THR A 13 -0.78 12.13 -21.26
C THR A 13 -0.05 12.98 -20.24
N PHE A 14 -0.02 12.47 -19.01
CA PHE A 14 0.87 12.96 -17.96
C PHE A 14 2.21 12.23 -18.04
N SER A 15 3.27 12.98 -18.35
CA SER A 15 4.64 12.44 -18.45
C SER A 15 5.36 12.52 -17.11
N PHE A 16 6.17 11.49 -16.82
CA PHE A 16 7.12 11.50 -15.69
C PHE A 16 8.47 12.14 -16.04
N ALA A 17 8.64 12.64 -17.27
CA ALA A 17 9.89 13.27 -17.69
C ALA A 17 10.30 14.40 -16.72
N ALA A 18 11.48 14.25 -16.13
CA ALA A 18 12.04 15.20 -15.18
C ALA A 18 13.57 15.30 -15.36
N PRO A 19 14.18 16.47 -15.16
CA PRO A 19 15.64 16.59 -15.15
C PRO A 19 16.25 15.80 -13.99
N LYS A 20 17.28 14.98 -14.27
CA LYS A 20 18.01 14.19 -13.25
C LYS A 20 19.00 15.05 -12.47
N VAL A 21 18.46 15.91 -11.61
CA VAL A 21 19.25 16.84 -10.79
C VAL A 21 20.01 16.15 -9.64
N THR A 22 19.54 14.97 -9.21
CA THR A 22 20.23 14.10 -8.26
C THR A 22 20.02 12.62 -8.63
N PRO A 23 20.83 11.67 -8.11
CA PRO A 23 20.75 10.25 -8.49
C PRO A 23 19.41 9.57 -8.20
N TRP A 24 18.62 10.08 -7.25
CA TRP A 24 17.32 9.53 -6.85
C TRP A 24 16.13 10.21 -7.53
N VAL A 25 16.36 11.13 -8.47
CA VAL A 25 15.29 11.69 -9.31
C VAL A 25 15.04 10.74 -10.49
N PHE A 26 13.88 10.10 -10.48
CA PHE A 26 13.44 9.18 -11.53
C PHE A 26 12.54 9.90 -12.54
N ASP A 27 12.66 9.49 -13.80
CA ASP A 27 11.85 9.93 -14.95
C ASP A 27 10.75 8.92 -15.32
N HIS A 28 10.54 7.92 -14.45
CA HIS A 28 9.57 6.84 -14.63
C HIS A 28 9.21 6.18 -13.29
N ALA A 29 8.19 5.32 -13.35
CA ALA A 29 7.87 4.33 -12.33
C ALA A 29 7.64 2.98 -13.01
N VAL A 30 7.41 1.93 -12.23
CA VAL A 30 7.21 0.57 -12.73
C VAL A 30 5.80 0.06 -12.41
N GLN A 31 5.31 -0.84 -13.27
CA GLN A 31 4.14 -1.66 -12.98
C GLN A 31 4.61 -2.95 -12.31
N VAL A 32 3.94 -3.38 -11.24
CA VAL A 32 4.36 -4.54 -10.46
C VAL A 32 3.23 -5.53 -10.23
N LYS A 33 3.59 -6.81 -10.10
CA LYS A 33 2.71 -7.81 -9.49
C LYS A 33 2.86 -7.67 -7.97
N ARG A 34 1.77 -7.32 -7.28
CA ARG A 34 1.84 -6.91 -5.87
C ARG A 34 2.33 -8.02 -4.94
N GLU A 35 1.93 -9.26 -5.16
CA GLU A 35 2.40 -10.38 -4.33
C GLU A 35 3.93 -10.54 -4.39
N ASP A 36 4.54 -10.39 -5.57
CA ASP A 36 5.99 -10.49 -5.72
C ASP A 36 6.72 -9.26 -5.13
N PHE A 37 6.17 -8.06 -5.38
CA PHE A 37 6.79 -6.81 -4.94
C PHE A 37 6.71 -6.64 -3.41
N ASP A 38 5.57 -6.96 -2.80
CA ASP A 38 5.39 -6.87 -1.36
C ASP A 38 6.31 -7.87 -0.64
N GLN A 39 6.44 -9.10 -1.16
CA GLN A 39 7.36 -10.08 -0.61
C GLN A 39 8.82 -9.65 -0.74
N LEU A 40 9.21 -9.08 -1.89
CA LEU A 40 10.57 -8.55 -2.10
C LEU A 40 10.93 -7.51 -1.04
N LEU A 41 10.02 -6.59 -0.72
CA LEU A 41 10.26 -5.58 0.30
C LEU A 41 10.34 -6.18 1.71
N LEU A 42 9.48 -7.15 2.01
CA LEU A 42 9.45 -7.82 3.31
C LEU A 42 10.71 -8.67 3.54
N ASP A 43 11.17 -9.38 2.50
CA ASP A 43 12.40 -10.17 2.52
C ASP A 43 13.63 -9.28 2.69
N GLU A 44 13.65 -8.09 2.09
CA GLU A 44 14.73 -7.12 2.30
C GLU A 44 14.74 -6.56 3.73
N ALA A 45 13.59 -6.40 4.37
CA ALA A 45 13.56 -6.07 5.81
C ALA A 45 14.19 -7.20 6.64
N ARG A 46 13.84 -8.46 6.33
CA ARG A 46 14.40 -9.64 6.99
C ARG A 46 15.91 -9.77 6.76
N SER A 47 16.39 -9.51 5.54
CA SER A 47 17.81 -9.58 5.18
C SER A 47 18.67 -8.60 6.00
N ARG A 48 18.07 -7.48 6.42
CA ARG A 48 18.67 -6.46 7.30
C ARG A 48 18.55 -6.77 8.79
N GLY A 49 18.03 -7.93 9.16
CA GLY A 49 17.92 -8.37 10.55
C GLY A 49 16.66 -7.89 11.28
N ILE A 50 15.67 -7.34 10.57
CA ILE A 50 14.38 -6.99 11.19
C ILE A 50 13.60 -8.28 11.47
N ALA A 51 13.04 -8.40 12.67
CA ALA A 51 12.16 -9.50 13.02
C ALA A 51 10.85 -9.40 12.22
N VAL A 52 10.57 -10.40 11.39
CA VAL A 52 9.37 -10.49 10.56
C VAL A 52 8.63 -11.77 10.90
N HIS A 53 7.35 -11.64 11.28
CA HIS A 53 6.47 -12.74 11.64
C HIS A 53 5.28 -12.79 10.67
N GLU A 54 5.36 -13.67 9.67
CA GLU A 54 4.23 -13.95 8.77
C GLU A 54 3.20 -14.86 9.47
N GLU A 55 1.99 -14.93 8.92
CA GLU A 55 0.86 -15.71 9.49
C GLU A 55 0.55 -15.41 10.97
N THR A 56 0.98 -14.24 11.47
CA THR A 56 0.89 -13.83 12.88
C THR A 56 0.02 -12.57 13.00
N PRO A 57 -1.33 -12.69 12.93
CA PRO A 57 -2.18 -11.52 12.99
C PRO A 57 -2.15 -10.87 14.37
N VAL A 58 -2.03 -9.54 14.39
CA VAL A 58 -2.32 -8.72 15.57
C VAL A 58 -3.85 -8.65 15.73
N THR A 59 -4.36 -9.20 16.83
CA THR A 59 -5.81 -9.27 17.10
C THR A 59 -6.31 -8.16 18.00
N ASP A 60 -5.45 -7.55 18.81
CA ASP A 60 -5.76 -6.36 19.60
C ASP A 60 -4.50 -5.51 19.86
N VAL A 61 -4.71 -4.21 20.11
CA VAL A 61 -3.67 -3.27 20.52
C VAL A 61 -4.18 -2.45 21.70
N ASP A 62 -3.58 -2.58 22.87
CA ASP A 62 -3.88 -1.82 24.07
C ASP A 62 -2.95 -0.60 24.18
N LEU A 63 -3.58 0.57 24.34
CA LEU A 63 -2.96 1.89 24.46
C LEU A 63 -3.38 2.60 25.76
N SER A 64 -3.92 1.86 26.73
CA SER A 64 -4.42 2.41 27.99
C SER A 64 -3.31 2.86 28.93
N GLU A 65 -2.11 2.27 28.82
CA GLU A 65 -0.92 2.71 29.53
C GLU A 65 -0.20 3.83 28.77
N PRO A 66 0.18 4.94 29.44
CA PRO A 66 0.77 6.10 28.76
C PRO A 66 2.20 5.86 28.26
N ASP A 67 2.92 4.92 28.90
CA ASP A 67 4.35 4.72 28.67
C ASP A 67 4.65 3.48 27.81
N ARG A 68 3.64 2.64 27.50
CA ARG A 68 3.82 1.35 26.80
C ARG A 68 2.64 1.01 25.91
N VAL A 69 2.90 0.17 24.92
CA VAL A 69 1.89 -0.45 24.06
C VAL A 69 1.94 -1.96 24.21
N PHE A 70 0.78 -2.58 24.34
CA PHE A 70 0.65 -4.04 24.38
C PHE A 70 -0.13 -4.53 23.16
N LEU A 71 0.47 -5.42 22.38
CA LEU A 71 -0.17 -6.08 21.26
C LEU A 71 -0.59 -7.49 21.68
N THR A 72 -1.80 -7.89 21.34
CA THR A 72 -2.17 -9.32 21.35
C THR A 72 -1.99 -9.87 19.94
N VAL A 73 -1.13 -10.87 19.79
CA VAL A 73 -0.86 -11.56 18.52
C VAL A 73 -1.28 -13.01 18.60
N ARG A 74 -1.70 -13.60 17.47
CA ARG A 74 -1.99 -15.03 17.41
C ARG A 74 -0.82 -15.79 16.78
N GLN A 75 -0.21 -16.71 17.53
CA GLN A 75 0.88 -17.57 17.08
C GLN A 75 0.49 -19.03 17.30
N GLY A 76 0.48 -19.85 16.25
CA GLY A 76 0.15 -21.27 16.37
C GLY A 76 -1.24 -21.59 16.94
N GLY A 77 -2.17 -20.62 16.92
CA GLY A 77 -3.51 -20.74 17.52
C GLY A 77 -3.62 -20.20 18.95
N GLU A 78 -2.50 -19.88 19.58
CA GLU A 78 -2.45 -19.27 20.91
C GLU A 78 -2.34 -17.75 20.83
N SER A 79 -2.90 -17.05 21.82
CA SER A 79 -2.75 -15.61 21.98
C SER A 79 -1.52 -15.30 22.82
N VAL A 80 -0.63 -14.47 22.29
CA VAL A 80 0.61 -14.02 22.95
C VAL A 80 0.56 -12.50 23.07
N THR A 81 1.02 -11.98 24.22
CA THR A 81 1.17 -10.53 24.42
C THR A 81 2.59 -10.10 24.11
N VAL A 82 2.72 -9.01 23.36
CA VAL A 82 4.00 -8.37 23.02
C VAL A 82 3.98 -6.92 23.51
N GLU A 83 5.01 -6.51 24.22
CA GLU A 83 5.20 -5.13 24.70
C GLU A 83 6.14 -4.35 23.78
N SER A 84 5.85 -3.07 23.57
CA SER A 84 6.69 -2.15 22.80
C SER A 84 6.53 -0.71 23.29
N ASP A 85 7.52 0.15 23.04
CA ASP A 85 7.42 1.59 23.31
C ASP A 85 6.47 2.30 22.32
N PHE A 86 6.45 1.83 21.07
CA PHE A 86 5.68 2.44 19.98
C PHE A 86 5.08 1.38 19.07
N VAL A 87 3.93 1.70 18.50
CA VAL A 87 3.26 0.89 17.48
C VAL A 87 3.01 1.73 16.22
N ILE A 88 3.22 1.12 15.05
CA ILE A 88 2.83 1.68 13.76
C ILE A 88 1.79 0.73 13.16
N ASP A 89 0.56 1.23 12.97
CA ASP A 89 -0.48 0.49 12.24
C ASP A 89 -0.29 0.67 10.73
N ALA A 90 0.38 -0.31 10.12
CA ALA A 90 0.54 -0.47 8.68
C ALA A 90 -0.41 -1.55 8.10
N GLY A 91 -1.51 -1.88 8.78
CA GLY A 91 -2.48 -2.92 8.39
C GLY A 91 -3.40 -2.57 7.21
N GLY A 92 -3.11 -1.47 6.50
CA GLY A 92 -3.94 -0.95 5.41
C GLY A 92 -5.35 -0.56 5.87
N SER A 93 -6.32 -0.65 4.96
CA SER A 93 -7.73 -0.33 5.28
C SER A 93 -8.32 -1.22 6.38
N GLY A 94 -7.77 -2.41 6.60
CA GLY A 94 -8.18 -3.35 7.64
C GLY A 94 -7.50 -3.14 9.00
N GLY A 95 -6.60 -2.16 9.14
CA GLY A 95 -5.81 -1.93 10.35
C GLY A 95 -6.67 -1.76 11.63
N PRO A 96 -6.23 -2.30 12.78
CA PRO A 96 -7.02 -2.35 14.00
C PRO A 96 -7.17 -1.00 14.71
N LEU A 97 -6.19 -0.08 14.63
CA LEU A 97 -6.17 1.12 15.48
C LEU A 97 -7.26 2.11 15.09
N ALA A 98 -7.36 2.45 13.81
CA ALA A 98 -8.36 3.40 13.34
C ALA A 98 -9.80 2.95 13.65
N ARG A 99 -10.03 1.63 13.62
CA ARG A 99 -11.31 1.02 14.00
C ARG A 99 -11.51 1.04 15.52
N LYS A 100 -10.51 0.63 16.31
CA LYS A 100 -10.57 0.59 17.78
C LYS A 100 -10.84 1.97 18.37
N LEU A 101 -10.19 3.00 17.83
CA LEU A 101 -10.34 4.39 18.28
C LEU A 101 -11.58 5.09 17.70
N GLY A 102 -12.26 4.51 16.71
CA GLY A 102 -13.44 5.11 16.08
C GLY A 102 -13.14 6.42 15.33
N VAL A 103 -11.89 6.63 14.90
CA VAL A 103 -11.43 7.90 14.31
C VAL A 103 -11.51 7.94 12.79
N ARG A 104 -11.89 6.83 12.14
CA ARG A 104 -12.01 6.79 10.68
C ARG A 104 -13.25 7.58 10.22
N GLN A 105 -13.00 8.61 9.43
CA GLN A 105 -14.04 9.41 8.77
C GLN A 105 -14.05 9.06 7.28
N TYR A 106 -15.15 8.51 6.79
CA TYR A 106 -15.32 8.23 5.36
C TYR A 106 -15.73 9.48 4.61
N ASP A 107 -15.22 9.63 3.40
CA ASP A 107 -15.60 10.73 2.52
C ASP A 107 -17.09 10.59 2.10
N GLU A 108 -17.76 11.73 1.99
CA GLU A 108 -19.17 11.79 1.62
C GLU A 108 -19.40 11.43 0.14
N PHE A 109 -18.50 11.84 -0.74
CA PHE A 109 -18.64 11.76 -2.19
C PHE A 109 -17.88 10.57 -2.78
N TYR A 110 -16.66 10.28 -2.29
CA TYR A 110 -15.77 9.28 -2.86
C TYR A 110 -16.03 7.87 -2.30
N ARG A 111 -17.21 7.32 -2.63
CA ARG A 111 -17.65 5.97 -2.25
C ARG A 111 -17.53 4.98 -3.40
N ASN A 112 -16.36 4.97 -4.01
CA ASN A 112 -16.09 4.17 -5.20
C ASN A 112 -16.10 2.67 -4.88
N PHE A 113 -16.57 1.88 -5.85
CA PHE A 113 -16.48 0.42 -5.85
C PHE A 113 -15.76 -0.03 -7.12
N ALA A 114 -14.83 -0.97 -6.99
CA ALA A 114 -14.02 -1.44 -8.10
C ALA A 114 -14.31 -2.91 -8.42
N VAL A 115 -14.39 -3.23 -9.71
CA VAL A 115 -14.44 -4.59 -10.25
C VAL A 115 -13.35 -4.72 -11.30
N TRP A 116 -12.50 -5.74 -11.21
CA TRP A 116 -11.37 -5.93 -12.12
C TRP A 116 -11.09 -7.42 -12.36
N SER A 117 -10.32 -7.70 -13.42
CA SER A 117 -9.74 -9.01 -13.71
C SER A 117 -8.50 -8.83 -14.58
N TYR A 118 -7.84 -9.93 -14.95
CA TYR A 118 -6.62 -9.93 -15.76
C TYR A 118 -6.89 -10.41 -17.18
N PHE A 119 -6.24 -9.78 -18.15
CA PHE A 119 -6.29 -10.16 -19.56
C PHE A 119 -4.88 -10.49 -20.04
N ARG A 120 -4.74 -11.57 -20.81
CA ARG A 120 -3.52 -11.85 -21.56
C ARG A 120 -3.57 -11.06 -22.86
N LEU A 121 -2.97 -9.87 -22.85
CA LEU A 121 -2.89 -8.98 -24.01
C LEU A 121 -1.48 -8.38 -24.07
N LYS A 122 -0.89 -8.36 -25.27
CA LYS A 122 0.35 -7.62 -25.50
C LYS A 122 0.02 -6.14 -25.57
N ASP A 123 0.86 -5.28 -24.97
CA ASP A 123 0.68 -3.83 -25.04
C ASP A 123 0.49 -3.38 -26.51
N PRO A 124 -0.70 -2.86 -26.86
CA PRO A 124 -0.98 -2.40 -28.21
C PRO A 124 -0.46 -0.98 -28.47
N PHE A 125 0.02 -0.27 -27.44
CA PHE A 125 0.47 1.11 -27.55
C PHE A 125 2.00 1.18 -27.50
N GLN A 126 2.58 2.12 -28.25
CA GLN A 126 4.00 2.46 -28.18
C GLN A 126 4.14 3.95 -27.85
N GLY A 127 4.55 4.25 -26.62
CA GLY A 127 4.73 5.62 -26.14
C GLY A 127 3.42 6.35 -25.79
N ASP A 128 3.54 7.68 -25.61
CA ASP A 128 2.41 8.53 -25.21
C ASP A 128 1.40 8.68 -26.35
N LEU A 129 0.11 8.48 -26.04
CA LEU A 129 -0.96 8.91 -26.95
C LEU A 129 -1.02 10.44 -26.92
N LYS A 130 -0.71 11.06 -28.05
CA LYS A 130 -0.90 12.51 -28.26
C LYS A 130 -2.29 12.73 -28.82
N GLY A 131 -3.13 13.47 -28.09
CA GLY A 131 -4.29 14.13 -28.69
C GLY A 131 -3.80 15.11 -29.75
N THR A 132 -4.46 15.12 -30.92
CA THR A 132 -4.35 16.22 -31.88
C THR A 132 -5.04 17.46 -31.35
#